data_AF-A0A925FNY3-F1
#
_entry.id   AF-A0A925FNY3-F1
#
_cell.length_a   1.000
_cell.length_b   1.000
_cell.length_c   1.000
_cell.angle_alpha   90.00
_cell.angle_beta   90.00
_cell.angle_gamma   90.00
#
_symmetry.space_group_name_H-M   'P 1'
#
loop_
_entity.id
_entity.type
_entity.pdbx_description
1 polymer ?
#
loop_
_entity_poly.entity_id
_entity_poly.type
_entity_poly.pdbx_seq_one_letter_code
_entity_poly.pdbx_strand_id
1 'polypeptide(L)'
;MNILLAVNAGNARRRSLNFTRSEELEARIMARPISLEASFAYFGLMLGSLPPAAIIFALILNSSVIYPNGVWLVGLMFAANILTAIVGYFSGKLVADCVRQIREFPVWSQFALVPLIGLSWGMISGGIGGALILLYGGFVGAIMGGAVGLAALPVFTLIHSHLSQAEMIETKHFLPIASGITLSICAFILGL
;
A
#
# COMPACT_ATOMS: atom_id res chain seq x y z
N MET A 1 -14.80 -12.39 -35.34
CA MET A 1 -13.35 -12.52 -35.64
C MET A 1 -12.50 -11.48 -34.91
N ASN A 2 -12.82 -10.18 -34.98
CA ASN A 2 -11.98 -9.10 -34.42
C ASN A 2 -11.78 -9.15 -32.89
N ILE A 3 -12.79 -9.59 -32.12
CA ILE A 3 -12.68 -9.72 -30.65
C ILE A 3 -11.65 -10.77 -30.26
N LEU A 4 -11.63 -11.92 -30.95
CA LEU A 4 -10.67 -12.99 -30.65
C LEU A 4 -9.25 -12.58 -31.03
N LEU A 5 -9.06 -11.84 -32.13
CA LEU A 5 -7.75 -11.30 -32.50
C LEU A 5 -7.27 -10.24 -31.52
N ALA A 6 -8.16 -9.36 -31.02
CA ALA A 6 -7.83 -8.37 -30.00
C ALA A 6 -7.47 -9.03 -28.65
N VAL A 7 -8.22 -10.05 -28.24
CA VAL A 7 -7.94 -10.84 -27.02
C VAL A 7 -6.61 -11.60 -27.17
N ASN A 8 -6.35 -12.17 -28.35
CA ASN A 8 -5.11 -12.91 -28.58
C ASN A 8 -3.90 -11.97 -28.69
N ALA A 9 -4.05 -10.79 -29.27
CA ALA A 9 -3.02 -9.75 -29.29
C ALA A 9 -2.76 -9.19 -27.88
N GLY A 10 -3.80 -8.99 -27.06
CA GLY A 10 -3.67 -8.61 -25.65
C GLY A 10 -2.95 -9.68 -24.83
N ASN A 11 -3.29 -10.96 -25.03
CA ASN A 11 -2.62 -12.08 -24.39
C ASN A 11 -1.18 -12.28 -24.89
N ALA A 12 -0.91 -12.06 -26.18
CA ALA A 12 0.43 -12.09 -26.74
C ALA A 12 1.29 -10.96 -26.20
N ARG A 13 0.72 -9.76 -25.99
CA ARG A 13 1.41 -8.62 -25.38
C ARG A 13 1.68 -8.83 -23.89
N ARG A 14 0.76 -9.48 -23.17
CA ARG A 14 0.99 -9.96 -21.79
C ARG A 14 2.06 -11.04 -21.71
N ARG A 15 2.14 -11.94 -22.69
CA ARG A 15 3.19 -12.96 -22.80
C ARG A 15 4.54 -12.38 -23.23
N SER A 16 4.55 -11.32 -24.03
CA SER A 16 5.79 -10.65 -24.46
C SER A 16 6.44 -9.80 -23.37
N LEU A 17 5.76 -9.60 -22.23
CA LEU A 17 6.29 -8.89 -21.05
C LEU A 17 7.17 -9.77 -20.14
N ASN A 18 7.77 -10.84 -20.69
CA ASN A 18 8.85 -11.65 -20.09
C ASN A 18 8.48 -12.73 -19.06
N PHE A 19 7.24 -13.23 -18.99
CA PHE A 19 7.01 -14.41 -18.16
C PHE A 19 7.52 -15.67 -18.87
N THR A 20 8.59 -16.25 -18.32
CA THR A 20 9.07 -17.55 -18.75
C THR A 20 8.01 -18.60 -18.41
N ARG A 21 7.91 -19.66 -19.23
CA ARG A 21 7.01 -20.79 -18.92
C ARG A 21 7.26 -21.38 -17.53
N SER A 22 8.47 -21.22 -16.99
CA SER A 22 8.83 -21.61 -15.62
C SER A 22 8.05 -20.79 -14.59
N GLU A 23 8.00 -19.47 -14.73
CA GLU A 23 7.28 -18.59 -13.79
C GLU A 23 5.76 -18.84 -13.83
N GLU A 24 5.18 -19.10 -15.01
CA GLU A 24 3.78 -19.49 -15.12
C GLU A 24 3.50 -20.83 -14.43
N LEU A 25 4.43 -21.79 -14.52
CA LEU A 25 4.29 -23.10 -13.88
C LEU A 25 4.44 -22.98 -12.36
N GLU A 26 5.43 -22.20 -11.90
CA GLU A 26 5.63 -21.91 -10.49
C GLU A 26 4.41 -21.22 -9.87
N ALA A 27 3.83 -20.26 -10.57
CA ALA A 27 2.62 -19.58 -10.09
C ALA A 27 1.40 -20.53 -10.03
N ARG A 28 1.33 -21.55 -10.89
CA ARG A 28 0.26 -22.57 -10.87
C ARG A 28 0.40 -23.59 -9.74
N ILE A 29 1.62 -23.85 -9.25
CA ILE A 29 1.86 -24.78 -8.14
C ILE A 29 1.78 -24.09 -6.77
N MET A 30 1.65 -22.76 -6.72
CA MET A 30 1.44 -22.03 -5.47
C MET A 30 0.16 -22.48 -4.77
N ALA A 31 0.24 -22.77 -3.47
CA ALA A 31 -0.92 -23.22 -2.70
C ALA A 31 -2.00 -22.12 -2.56
N ARG A 32 -1.58 -20.86 -2.39
CA ARG A 32 -2.47 -19.69 -2.21
C ARG A 32 -1.84 -18.43 -2.85
N PRO A 33 -1.90 -18.30 -4.19
CA PRO A 33 -1.39 -17.13 -4.88
C PRO A 33 -2.29 -15.91 -4.62
N ILE A 34 -1.66 -14.75 -4.41
CA ILE A 34 -2.30 -13.44 -4.32
C ILE A 34 -1.84 -12.62 -5.51
N SER A 35 -2.78 -12.02 -6.24
CA SER A 35 -2.44 -11.13 -7.36
C SER A 35 -1.77 -9.85 -6.90
N LEU A 36 -1.04 -9.19 -7.80
CA LEU A 36 -0.44 -7.86 -7.56
C LEU A 36 -1.47 -6.87 -6.99
N GLU A 37 -2.64 -6.74 -7.62
CA GLU A 37 -3.72 -5.85 -7.19
C GLU A 37 -4.22 -6.17 -5.79
N ALA A 38 -4.43 -7.46 -5.48
CA ALA A 38 -4.85 -7.87 -4.15
C ALA A 38 -3.75 -7.61 -3.10
N SER A 39 -2.49 -7.88 -3.45
CA SER A 39 -1.35 -7.64 -2.56
C SER A 39 -1.20 -6.18 -2.20
N PHE A 40 -1.29 -5.27 -3.18
CA PHE A 40 -1.23 -3.83 -2.94
C PHE A 40 -2.50 -3.31 -2.24
N ALA A 41 -3.68 -3.88 -2.48
CA ALA A 41 -4.90 -3.54 -1.76
C ALA A 41 -4.80 -3.89 -0.26
N TYR A 42 -4.34 -5.10 0.07
CA TYR A 42 -4.13 -5.51 1.45
C TYR A 42 -2.99 -4.73 2.11
N PHE A 43 -1.90 -4.48 1.40
CA PHE A 43 -0.81 -3.64 1.89
C PHE A 43 -1.29 -2.21 2.17
N GLY A 44 -2.08 -1.63 1.27
CA GLY A 44 -2.71 -0.32 1.45
C GLY A 44 -3.68 -0.27 2.62
N LEU A 45 -4.45 -1.33 2.86
CA LEU A 45 -5.28 -1.46 4.05
C LEU A 45 -4.45 -1.45 5.33
N MET A 46 -3.33 -2.18 5.37
CA MET A 46 -2.44 -2.22 6.54
C MET A 46 -1.76 -0.87 6.79
N LEU A 47 -1.22 -0.24 5.75
CA LEU A 47 -0.64 1.11 5.85
C LEU A 47 -1.67 2.20 6.16
N GLY A 48 -2.91 2.01 5.73
CA GLY A 48 -4.01 2.92 6.03
C GLY A 48 -4.58 2.75 7.44
N SER A 49 -4.29 1.64 8.14
CA SER A 49 -4.88 1.34 9.46
C SER A 49 -3.87 1.37 10.59
N LEU A 50 -2.70 0.74 10.42
CA LEU A 50 -1.77 0.54 11.53
C LEU A 50 -0.96 1.81 11.86
N PRO A 51 -0.32 2.52 10.90
CA PRO A 51 0.37 3.76 11.18
C PRO A 51 -0.54 4.85 11.79
N PRO A 52 -1.76 5.12 11.26
CA PRO A 52 -2.65 6.10 11.90
C PRO A 52 -3.08 5.65 13.31
N ALA A 53 -3.38 4.36 13.51
CA ALA A 53 -3.65 3.83 14.84
C ALA A 53 -2.47 4.00 15.81
N ALA A 54 -1.23 3.81 15.34
CA ALA A 54 -0.02 4.03 16.12
C ALA A 54 0.14 5.51 16.51
N ILE A 55 -0.13 6.45 15.59
CA ILE A 55 -0.14 7.89 15.89
C ILE A 55 -1.21 8.21 16.95
N ILE A 56 -2.43 7.72 16.76
CA ILE A 56 -3.53 7.91 17.73
C ILE A 56 -3.14 7.37 19.10
N PHE A 57 -2.56 6.16 19.14
CA PHE A 57 -2.10 5.54 20.38
C PHE A 57 -0.99 6.35 21.05
N ALA A 58 0.00 6.83 20.29
CA ALA A 58 1.04 7.73 20.79
C ALA A 58 0.46 9.02 21.36
N LEU A 59 -0.55 9.61 20.70
CA LEU A 59 -1.21 10.82 21.19
C LEU A 59 -1.98 10.55 22.49
N ILE A 60 -2.66 9.41 22.61
CA ILE A 60 -3.37 9.02 23.84
C ILE A 60 -2.39 8.82 25.00
N LEU A 61 -1.25 8.16 24.76
CA LEU A 61 -0.24 7.94 25.80
C LEU A 61 0.45 9.23 26.26
N ASN A 62 0.71 10.16 25.33
CA ASN A 62 1.42 11.41 25.63
C ASN A 62 0.51 12.55 26.08
N SER A 63 -0.80 12.44 25.89
CA SER A 63 -1.74 13.46 26.35
C SER A 63 -2.07 13.24 27.83
N SER A 64 -1.51 14.09 28.70
CA SER A 64 -1.90 14.22 30.11
C SER A 64 -3.31 14.79 30.31
N VAL A 65 -4.11 14.83 29.24
CA VAL A 65 -5.31 15.66 29.07
C VAL A 65 -6.42 14.83 28.41
N ILE A 66 -6.71 13.66 28.97
CA ILE A 66 -7.99 12.99 28.72
C ILE A 66 -9.01 13.72 29.60
N TYR A 67 -9.48 14.88 29.14
CA TYR A 67 -10.63 15.54 29.76
C TYR A 67 -11.83 14.57 29.75
N PRO A 68 -12.75 14.66 30.72
CA PRO A 68 -13.92 13.77 30.81
C PRO A 68 -14.84 13.78 29.56
N ASN A 69 -14.64 14.74 28.64
CA ASN A 69 -15.36 14.83 27.37
C ASN A 69 -14.57 14.29 26.15
N GLY A 70 -13.47 13.55 26.33
CA GLY A 70 -12.61 13.09 25.22
C GLY A 70 -13.15 11.94 24.37
N VAL A 71 -14.28 11.32 24.75
CA VAL A 71 -14.82 10.11 24.09
C VAL A 71 -15.19 10.38 22.62
N TRP A 72 -15.76 11.55 22.31
CA TRP A 72 -16.11 11.89 20.92
C TRP A 72 -14.88 12.01 20.03
N LEU A 73 -13.75 12.51 20.58
CA LEU A 73 -12.50 12.65 19.84
C LEU A 73 -11.89 11.28 19.53
N VAL A 74 -11.94 10.34 20.49
CA VAL A 74 -11.54 8.94 20.26
C VAL A 74 -12.41 8.30 19.17
N GLY A 75 -13.73 8.52 19.21
CA GLY A 75 -14.65 8.06 18.17
C GLY A 75 -14.32 8.65 16.79
N LEU A 76 -13.99 9.94 16.72
CA LEU A 76 -13.59 10.62 15.49
C LEU A 76 -12.27 10.07 14.94
N MET A 77 -11.27 9.87 15.81
CA MET A 77 -9.98 9.27 15.45
C MET A 77 -10.15 7.82 14.94
N PHE A 78 -11.03 7.05 15.56
CA PHE A 78 -11.34 5.69 15.11
C PHE A 78 -12.04 5.69 13.74
N ALA A 79 -13.01 6.58 13.52
CA ALA A 79 -13.67 6.76 12.23
C ALA A 79 -12.67 7.19 11.14
N ALA A 80 -11.76 8.11 11.46
CA ALA A 80 -10.68 8.52 10.56
C ALA A 80 -9.78 7.34 10.18
N ASN A 81 -9.42 6.49 11.14
CA ASN A 81 -8.61 5.28 10.91
C ASN A 81 -9.30 4.26 10.00
N ILE A 82 -10.62 4.07 10.15
CA ILE A 82 -11.39 3.22 9.25
C ILE A 82 -11.40 3.82 7.85
N LEU A 83 -11.62 5.13 7.73
CA LEU A 83 -11.63 5.78 6.42
C LEU A 83 -10.26 5.65 5.72
N THR A 84 -9.15 5.87 6.42
CA THR A 84 -7.81 5.70 5.84
C THR A 84 -7.54 4.26 5.43
N ALA A 85 -8.02 3.27 6.19
CA ALA A 85 -7.91 1.85 5.82
C ALA A 85 -8.69 1.53 4.55
N ILE A 86 -9.92 2.04 4.43
CA ILE A 86 -10.78 1.86 3.25
C ILE A 86 -10.14 2.54 2.03
N VAL A 87 -9.74 3.80 2.17
CA VAL A 87 -9.07 4.56 1.11
C VAL A 87 -7.79 3.85 0.70
N GLY A 88 -6.98 3.38 1.64
CA GLY A 88 -5.77 2.60 1.40
C GLY A 88 -6.04 1.32 0.61
N TYR A 89 -7.10 0.57 0.96
CA TYR A 89 -7.49 -0.64 0.24
C TYR A 89 -7.86 -0.37 -1.23
N PHE A 90 -8.71 0.63 -1.47
CA PHE A 90 -9.16 0.94 -2.84
C PHE A 90 -8.07 1.61 -3.68
N SER A 91 -7.37 2.58 -3.12
CA SER A 91 -6.26 3.26 -3.80
C SER A 91 -5.06 2.34 -4.03
N GLY A 92 -4.84 1.34 -3.18
CA GLY A 92 -3.80 0.33 -3.37
C GLY A 92 -3.96 -0.43 -4.70
N LYS A 93 -5.19 -0.68 -5.16
CA LYS A 93 -5.45 -1.29 -6.47
C LYS A 93 -4.97 -0.39 -7.62
N LEU A 94 -5.22 0.91 -7.53
CA LEU A 94 -4.75 1.90 -8.51
C LEU A 94 -3.22 1.99 -8.51
N VAL A 95 -2.60 1.95 -7.32
CA VAL A 95 -1.14 1.94 -7.20
C VAL A 95 -0.54 0.69 -7.83
N ALA A 96 -1.21 -0.47 -7.70
CA ALA A 96 -0.79 -1.70 -8.36
C ALA A 96 -0.72 -1.53 -9.89
N ASP A 97 -1.72 -0.90 -10.49
CA ASP A 97 -1.75 -0.61 -11.92
C ASP A 97 -0.65 0.37 -12.35
N CYS A 98 -0.39 1.40 -11.55
CA CYS A 98 0.72 2.33 -11.82
C CYS A 98 2.09 1.63 -11.71
N VAL A 99 2.28 0.77 -10.70
CA VAL A 99 3.52 -0.01 -10.53
C VAL A 99 3.69 -0.99 -11.69
N ARG A 100 2.61 -1.64 -12.14
CA ARG A 100 2.60 -2.53 -13.31
C ARG A 100 3.08 -1.78 -14.56
N GLN A 101 2.57 -0.57 -14.81
CA GLN A 101 3.02 0.26 -15.93
C GLN A 101 4.48 0.70 -15.78
N ILE A 102 4.92 1.02 -14.56
CA ILE A 102 6.31 1.45 -14.31
C ILE A 102 7.32 0.33 -14.57
N ARG A 103 6.93 -0.94 -14.42
CA ARG A 103 7.81 -2.07 -14.72
C ARG A 103 8.22 -2.13 -16.20
N GLU A 104 7.50 -1.47 -17.10
CA GLU A 104 7.86 -1.37 -18.53
C GLU A 104 9.03 -0.39 -18.78
N PHE A 105 9.35 0.48 -17.80
CA PHE A 105 10.43 1.45 -17.91
C PHE A 105 11.78 0.87 -17.47
N PRO A 106 12.91 1.49 -17.88
CA PRO A 106 14.24 1.15 -17.38
C PRO A 106 14.31 1.22 -15.85
N VAL A 107 15.08 0.31 -15.23
CA VAL A 107 15.23 0.19 -13.77
C VAL A 107 15.56 1.54 -13.09
N TRP A 108 16.38 2.39 -13.73
CA TRP A 108 16.70 3.73 -13.24
C TRP A 108 15.46 4.63 -13.08
N SER A 109 14.53 4.58 -14.04
CA SER A 109 13.28 5.32 -13.96
C SER A 109 12.37 4.74 -12.88
N GLN A 110 12.38 3.42 -12.68
CA GLN A 110 11.60 2.77 -11.62
C GLN A 110 12.04 3.26 -10.23
N PHE A 111 13.35 3.37 -9.99
CA PHE A 111 13.89 3.90 -8.73
C PHE A 111 13.44 5.32 -8.42
N ALA A 112 13.18 6.16 -9.42
CA ALA A 112 12.67 7.52 -9.23
C ALA A 112 11.14 7.58 -9.13
N LEU A 113 10.43 6.81 -9.95
CA LEU A 113 8.97 6.88 -10.07
C LEU A 113 8.24 6.16 -8.93
N VAL A 114 8.74 5.01 -8.45
CA VAL A 114 8.08 4.27 -7.38
C VAL A 114 8.01 5.08 -6.07
N PRO A 115 9.09 5.73 -5.59
CA PRO A 115 9.00 6.62 -4.43
C PRO A 115 8.04 7.80 -4.65
N LEU A 116 8.00 8.38 -5.85
CA LEU A 116 7.08 9.48 -6.15
C LEU A 116 5.61 9.08 -6.11
N ILE A 117 5.29 7.87 -6.59
CA ILE A 117 3.95 7.28 -6.41
C ILE A 117 3.68 7.05 -4.93
N GLY A 118 4.65 6.50 -4.20
CA GLY A 118 4.53 6.26 -2.76
C GLY A 118 4.20 7.55 -2.01
N LEU A 119 4.93 8.62 -2.29
CA LEU A 119 4.70 9.95 -1.75
C LEU A 119 3.30 10.45 -2.09
N SER A 120 2.91 10.43 -3.37
CA SER A 120 1.62 10.95 -3.84
C SER A 120 0.45 10.17 -3.24
N TRP A 121 0.54 8.84 -3.25
CA TRP A 121 -0.44 7.94 -2.65
C TRP A 121 -0.58 8.14 -1.15
N GLY A 122 0.55 8.27 -0.45
CA GLY A 122 0.62 8.57 0.97
C GLY A 122 -0.02 9.92 1.31
N MET A 123 0.26 10.97 0.53
CA MET A 123 -0.32 12.30 0.74
C MET A 123 -1.83 12.30 0.56
N ILE A 124 -2.34 11.62 -0.47
CA ILE A 124 -3.78 11.54 -0.74
C ILE A 124 -4.49 10.74 0.35
N SER A 125 -4.00 9.55 0.68
CA SER A 125 -4.62 8.68 1.69
C SER A 125 -4.57 9.30 3.09
N GLY A 126 -3.40 9.80 3.51
CA GLY A 126 -3.22 10.49 4.79
C GLY A 126 -3.98 11.81 4.86
N GLY A 127 -4.07 12.56 3.76
CA GLY A 127 -4.82 13.80 3.68
C GLY A 127 -6.33 13.59 3.86
N ILE A 128 -6.90 12.58 3.18
CA ILE A 128 -8.33 12.24 3.32
C ILE A 128 -8.66 11.81 4.76
N GLY A 129 -7.80 11.01 5.39
CA GLY A 129 -7.93 10.63 6.79
C GLY A 129 -7.85 11.80 7.75
N GLY A 130 -6.82 12.62 7.61
CA GLY A 130 -6.57 13.77 8.47
C GLY A 130 -7.64 14.85 8.35
N ALA A 131 -8.22 15.03 7.16
CA ALA A 131 -9.28 16.01 6.91
C ALA A 131 -10.55 15.74 7.72
N LEU A 132 -10.82 14.48 8.11
CA LEU A 132 -11.93 14.14 9.00
C LEU A 132 -11.72 14.66 10.43
N ILE A 133 -10.47 14.74 10.89
CA ILE A 133 -10.18 15.15 12.27
C ILE A 133 -10.30 16.67 12.37
N LEU A 134 -9.66 17.43 11.47
CA LEU A 134 -9.78 18.89 11.30
C LEU A 134 -9.17 19.29 9.93
N LEU A 135 -9.50 20.46 9.37
CA LEU A 135 -8.86 20.96 8.12
C LEU A 135 -7.32 21.03 8.22
N TYR A 136 -6.80 21.43 9.38
CA TYR A 136 -5.36 21.41 9.68
C TYR A 136 -4.80 19.98 9.79
N GLY A 137 -5.62 19.04 10.29
CA GLY A 137 -5.29 17.62 10.34
C GLY A 137 -5.08 17.02 8.96
N GLY A 138 -5.78 17.51 7.92
CA GLY A 138 -5.57 17.09 6.54
C GLY A 138 -4.16 17.39 6.03
N PHE A 139 -3.62 18.58 6.33
CA PHE A 139 -2.26 18.94 5.92
C PHE A 139 -1.19 18.09 6.62
N VAL A 140 -1.30 17.95 7.94
CA VAL A 140 -0.38 17.10 8.73
C VAL A 140 -0.49 15.64 8.30
N GLY A 141 -1.71 15.15 8.11
CA GLY A 141 -1.99 13.80 7.62
C GLY A 141 -1.39 13.55 6.24
N ALA A 142 -1.45 14.52 5.34
CA ALA A 142 -0.82 14.41 4.02
C ALA A 142 0.71 14.34 4.12
N ILE A 143 1.35 15.17 4.95
CA ILE A 143 2.81 15.12 5.15
C ILE A 143 3.25 13.76 5.72
N MET A 144 2.60 13.32 6.80
CA MET A 144 2.92 12.06 7.46
C MET A 144 2.65 10.87 6.55
N GLY A 145 1.48 10.85 5.90
CA GLY A 145 1.13 9.82 4.93
C GLY A 145 2.10 9.78 3.77
N GLY A 146 2.50 10.94 3.24
CA GLY A 146 3.51 11.06 2.19
C GLY A 146 4.87 10.48 2.60
N ALA A 147 5.35 10.80 3.79
CA ALA A 147 6.61 10.26 4.32
C ALA A 147 6.56 8.73 4.47
N VAL A 148 5.45 8.21 5.03
CA VAL A 148 5.20 6.76 5.17
C VAL A 148 5.16 6.08 3.80
N GLY A 149 4.40 6.62 2.86
CA GLY A 149 4.25 6.06 1.51
C GLY A 149 5.54 6.10 0.70
N LEU A 150 6.32 7.18 0.82
CA LEU A 150 7.64 7.35 0.19
C LEU A 150 8.61 6.24 0.59
N ALA A 151 8.60 5.83 1.87
CA ALA A 151 9.48 4.78 2.37
C ALA A 151 8.90 3.38 2.11
N ALA A 152 7.62 3.18 2.38
CA ALA A 152 7.01 1.86 2.38
C ALA A 152 6.83 1.28 0.96
N LEU A 153 6.44 2.11 0.00
CA LEU A 153 6.11 1.62 -1.35
C LEU A 153 7.33 1.09 -2.12
N PRO A 154 8.49 1.76 -2.14
CA PRO A 154 9.68 1.23 -2.81
C PRO A 154 10.15 -0.08 -2.18
N VAL A 155 10.18 -0.17 -0.85
CA VAL A 155 10.60 -1.38 -0.13
C VAL A 155 9.66 -2.54 -0.46
N PHE A 156 8.35 -2.32 -0.39
CA PHE A 156 7.37 -3.34 -0.71
C PHE A 156 7.46 -3.77 -2.18
N THR A 157 7.59 -2.81 -3.11
CA THR A 157 7.67 -3.09 -4.55
C THR A 157 8.91 -3.90 -4.91
N LEU A 158 10.06 -3.58 -4.31
CA LEU A 158 11.32 -4.31 -4.52
C LEU A 158 11.25 -5.73 -3.98
N ILE A 159 10.76 -5.92 -2.75
CA ILE A 159 10.65 -7.27 -2.17
C ILE A 159 9.60 -8.08 -2.94
N HIS A 160 8.46 -7.47 -3.27
CA HIS A 160 7.43 -8.13 -4.06
C HIS A 160 7.95 -8.52 -5.43
N SER A 161 8.73 -7.68 -6.14
CA SER A 161 9.25 -8.03 -7.46
C SER A 161 10.22 -9.21 -7.43
N HIS A 162 11.00 -9.36 -6.36
CA HIS A 162 11.93 -10.49 -6.20
C HIS A 162 11.25 -11.81 -5.82
N LEU A 163 10.09 -11.75 -5.17
CA LEU A 163 9.38 -12.96 -4.68
C LEU A 163 8.15 -13.33 -5.51
N SER A 164 7.68 -12.43 -6.38
CA SER A 164 6.50 -12.69 -7.20
C SER A 164 6.84 -13.48 -8.45
N GLN A 165 6.06 -14.53 -8.73
CA GLN A 165 6.09 -15.26 -9.99
C GLN A 165 4.82 -14.93 -10.79
N ALA A 166 4.98 -14.51 -12.06
CA ALA A 166 3.85 -14.13 -12.93
C ALA A 166 2.88 -13.11 -12.29
N GLU A 167 3.43 -12.07 -11.63
CA GLU A 167 2.69 -11.05 -10.84
C GLU A 167 1.90 -11.59 -9.64
N MET A 168 2.14 -12.83 -9.23
CA MET A 168 1.51 -13.45 -8.07
C MET A 168 2.53 -13.74 -6.98
N ILE A 169 2.12 -13.54 -5.72
CA ILE A 169 2.93 -13.85 -4.55
C ILE A 169 2.17 -14.82 -3.66
N GLU A 170 2.87 -15.79 -3.07
CA GLU A 170 2.24 -16.72 -2.15
C GLU A 170 1.92 -16.04 -0.81
N THR A 171 0.74 -16.32 -0.25
CA THR A 171 0.26 -15.70 0.99
C THR A 171 1.26 -15.80 2.15
N LYS A 172 2.00 -16.92 2.24
CA LYS A 172 3.01 -17.16 3.28
C LYS A 172 4.20 -16.19 3.23
N HIS A 173 4.50 -15.65 2.05
CA HIS A 173 5.55 -14.65 1.86
C HIS A 173 4.97 -13.25 2.00
N PHE A 174 3.80 -13.00 1.42
CA PHE A 174 3.13 -11.70 1.46
C PHE A 174 2.91 -11.18 2.89
N LEU A 175 2.31 -12.01 3.77
CA LEU A 175 1.90 -11.56 5.10
C LEU A 175 3.08 -11.04 5.95
N PRO A 176 4.20 -11.78 6.11
CA PRO A 176 5.37 -11.29 6.83
C PRO A 176 5.98 -10.01 6.26
N ILE A 177 5.94 -9.82 4.94
CA ILE A 177 6.51 -8.61 4.30
C ILE A 177 5.61 -7.41 4.59
N ALA A 178 4.31 -7.54 4.32
CA ALA A 178 3.35 -6.46 4.52
C ALA A 178 3.27 -6.07 6.00
N SER A 179 3.22 -7.05 6.91
CA SER A 179 3.22 -6.80 8.34
C SER A 179 4.57 -6.27 8.83
N GLY A 180 5.69 -6.82 8.36
CA GLY A 180 7.03 -6.40 8.76
C GLY A 180 7.31 -4.93 8.43
N ILE A 181 7.02 -4.49 7.20
CA ILE A 181 7.16 -3.09 6.79
C ILE A 181 6.26 -2.20 7.64
N THR A 182 4.98 -2.58 7.76
CA THR A 182 3.99 -1.75 8.45
C THR A 182 4.28 -1.64 9.96
N LEU A 183 4.62 -2.74 10.61
CA LEU A 183 4.98 -2.76 12.04
C LEU A 183 6.30 -2.05 12.31
N SER A 184 7.27 -2.10 11.40
CA SER A 184 8.52 -1.32 11.53
C SER A 184 8.23 0.19 11.52
N ILE A 185 7.33 0.63 10.65
CA ILE A 185 6.87 2.03 10.61
C ILE A 185 6.12 2.39 11.89
N CYS A 186 5.26 1.50 12.39
CA CYS A 186 4.56 1.71 13.66
C CYS A 186 5.52 1.79 14.84
N ALA A 187 6.54 0.93 14.90
CA ALA A 187 7.58 0.96 15.92
C ALA A 187 8.33 2.30 15.90
N PHE A 188 8.70 2.79 14.71
CA PHE A 188 9.33 4.09 14.53
C PHE A 188 8.43 5.25 15.01
N ILE A 189 7.14 5.22 14.69
CA ILE A 189 6.16 6.22 15.17
C ILE A 189 6.04 6.20 16.70
N LEU A 190 6.09 5.02 17.30
CA LEU A 190 5.98 4.83 18.75
C LEU A 190 7.31 5.08 19.50
N GLY A 191 8.43 5.25 18.78
CA GLY A 191 9.76 5.46 19.37
C GLY A 191 10.36 4.19 20.01
N LEU A 192 10.05 3.01 19.48
CA LEU A 192 10.58 1.70 19.89
C LEU A 192 11.81 1.27 19.09
#